data_AF-A0AAN8F2W3-F1
#
_entry.id   AF-A0AAN8F2W3-F1
#
_cell.length_a   1.000
_cell.length_b   1.000
_cell.length_c   1.000
_cell.angle_alpha   90.00
_cell.angle_beta   90.00
_cell.angle_gamma   90.00
#
_symmetry.space_group_name_H-M   'P 1'
#
loop_
_entity.id
_entity.type
_entity.pdbx_description
1 polymer ?
#
loop_
_entity_poly.entity_id
_entity_poly.type
_entity_poly.pdbx_seq_one_letter_code
_entity_poly.pdbx_strand_id
1 'polypeptide(L)' 'MTARVKDYFLGLPENVQGVSEWKNDEAKIYTPNLVFTYRVYNKRVDGDGIPLSTFFHCD' A
#
# COMPACT_ATOMS: atom_id res chain seq x y z
N MET A 1 -18.45 -17.39 1.92
CA MET A 1 -17.95 -16.11 2.45
C MET A 1 -16.98 -15.52 1.44
N THR A 2 -17.40 -14.49 0.70
CA THR A 2 -16.51 -13.72 -0.16
C THR A 2 -16.04 -12.53 0.67
N ALA A 3 -14.97 -12.73 1.42
CA ALA A 3 -14.38 -11.64 2.18
C ALA A 3 -13.72 -10.68 1.17
N ARG A 4 -14.14 -9.42 1.18
CA ARG A 4 -13.60 -8.44 0.22
C ARG A 4 -12.24 -8.02 0.74
N VAL A 5 -11.30 -7.78 -0.17
CA VAL A 5 -9.93 -7.37 0.19
C VAL A 5 -9.95 -6.15 1.13
N LYS A 6 -10.88 -5.21 0.94
CA LYS A 6 -11.09 -4.07 1.85
C LYS A 6 -11.37 -4.42 3.33
N ASP A 7 -11.90 -5.61 3.61
CA ASP A 7 -12.18 -6.06 4.97
C ASP A 7 -10.90 -6.53 5.69
N TYR A 8 -9.87 -6.91 4.93
CA TYR A 8 -8.57 -7.33 5.47
C TYR A 8 -7.54 -6.20 5.51
N PHE A 9 -7.66 -5.22 4.62
CA PHE A 9 -6.70 -4.14 4.47
C PHE A 9 -7.39 -2.79 4.69
N LEU A 10 -7.31 -2.28 5.92
CA LEU A 10 -7.94 -1.01 6.30
C LEU A 10 -7.25 0.15 5.59
N GLY A 11 -8.03 1.00 4.91
CA GLY A 11 -7.51 2.15 4.16
C GLY A 11 -6.82 1.77 2.85
N LEU A 12 -7.04 0.56 2.33
CA LEU A 12 -6.52 0.16 1.02
C LEU A 12 -7.10 1.10 -0.07
N PRO A 13 -6.26 1.74 -0.88
CA PRO A 13 -6.73 2.56 -1.99
C PRO A 13 -7.44 1.71 -3.05
N GLU A 14 -8.37 2.33 -3.75
CA GLU A 14 -8.95 1.73 -4.96
C GLU A 14 -7.89 1.71 -6.08
N ASN A 15 -7.92 0.66 -6.91
CA ASN A 15 -6.99 0.46 -8.04
C ASN A 15 -5.53 0.11 -7.65
N VAL A 16 -5.36 -0.84 -6.73
CA VAL A 16 -4.04 -1.44 -6.48
C VAL A 16 -3.50 -2.11 -7.75
N GLN A 17 -2.34 -1.68 -8.21
CA GLN A 17 -1.64 -2.27 -9.36
C GLN A 17 -0.65 -3.35 -8.93
N GLY A 18 -0.10 -3.24 -7.72
CA GLY A 18 0.85 -4.21 -7.21
C GLY A 18 1.16 -4.01 -5.74
N VAL A 19 1.75 -5.02 -5.12
CA VAL A 19 2.21 -5.00 -3.73
C VAL A 19 3.64 -5.53 -3.71
N SER A 20 4.54 -4.85 -2.99
CA SER A 20 5.91 -5.31 -2.81
C SER A 20 5.97 -6.55 -1.91
N GLU A 21 7.15 -7.17 -1.84
CA GLU A 21 7.43 -8.14 -0.78
C GLU A 21 7.22 -7.52 0.61
N TRP A 22 6.79 -8.36 1.53
CA TRP A 22 6.64 -8.05 2.94
C TRP A 22 8.01 -8.09 3.61
N LYS A 23 8.49 -6.94 4.08
CA LYS A 23 9.79 -6.83 4.74
C LYS A 23 9.67 -5.96 5.98
N ASN A 24 10.18 -6.43 7.11
CA ASN A 24 10.11 -5.74 8.40
C ASN A 24 8.69 -5.30 8.77
N ASP A 25 7.70 -6.19 8.64
CA ASP A 25 6.29 -5.93 8.92
C ASP A 25 5.63 -4.80 8.09
N GLU A 26 6.26 -4.43 6.97
CA GLU A 26 5.77 -3.44 6.03
C GLU A 26 5.70 -4.00 4.61
N ALA A 27 4.71 -3.54 3.85
CA ALA A 27 4.64 -3.74 2.40
C ALA A 27 4.30 -2.42 1.72
N LYS A 28 4.81 -2.21 0.50
CA LYS A 28 4.47 -1.07 -0.33
C LYS A 28 3.34 -1.46 -1.26
N ILE A 29 2.30 -0.64 -1.31
CA ILE A 29 1.14 -0.80 -2.17
C ILE A 29 1.22 0.25 -3.27
N TYR A 30 1.30 -0.20 -4.51
CA TYR A 30 1.43 0.65 -5.68
C TYR A 30 0.06 0.88 -6.30
N THR A 31 -0.25 2.15 -6.54
CA THR A 31 -1.42 2.62 -7.28
C THR A 31 -0.94 3.45 -8.47
N PRO A 32 -1.81 3.87 -9.41
CA PRO A 32 -1.38 4.58 -10.61
C PRO A 32 -0.56 5.86 -10.36
N ASN A 33 -0.78 6.53 -9.22
CA ASN A 33 -0.14 7.81 -8.92
C ASN A 33 0.60 7.82 -7.58
N LEU A 34 0.25 6.92 -6.66
CA LEU A 34 0.70 6.94 -5.27
C LEU A 34 1.23 5.57 -4.83
N VAL A 35 2.19 5.60 -3.91
CA VAL A 35 2.70 4.44 -3.18
C VAL A 35 2.31 4.59 -1.73
N PHE A 36 1.65 3.59 -1.20
CA PHE A 36 1.24 3.56 0.20
C PHE A 36 2.10 2.56 0.98
N THR A 37 2.29 2.82 2.26
CA THR A 37 2.93 1.83 3.16
C THR A 37 1.84 1.14 3.95
N TYR A 38 1.78 -0.18 3.84
CA TYR A 38 0.90 -0.99 4.64
C TYR A 38 1.70 -1.64 5.76
N ARG A 39 1.24 -1.47 7.01
CA ARG A 39 1.83 -2.09 8.19
C ARG A 39 1.05 -3.35 8.54
N VAL A 40 1.73 -4.51 8.54
CA VAL A 40 1.14 -5.82 8.89
C VAL A 40 0.55 -5.80 10.29
N TYR A 41 1.30 -5.25 11.25
CA TYR A 41 0.93 -5.25 12.67
C TYR A 41 -0.43 -4.59 12.92
N ASN A 42 -0.71 -3.48 12.25
CA ASN A 42 -1.95 -2.73 12.39
C ASN A 42 -3.00 -3.06 11.33
N LYS A 43 -2.68 -3.97 10.39
CA LYS A 43 -3.49 -4.32 9.22
C LYS A 43 -4.03 -3.09 8.47
N ARG A 44 -3.21 -2.05 8.37
CA ARG A 44 -3.63 -0.72 7.92
C ARG A 44 -2.60 -0.08 7.01
N VAL A 45 -3.11 0.65 6.02
CA VAL A 45 -2.35 1.60 5.21
C VAL A 45 -2.11 2.88 6.00
N ASP A 46 -0.83 3.27 6.09
CA ASP A 46 -0.35 4.43 6.82
C ASP A 46 -0.16 5.64 5.88
N GLY A 47 -0.72 6.78 6.27
CA GLY A 47 -0.56 8.08 5.59
C GLY A 47 -1.37 8.30 4.31
N ASP A 48 -1.16 9.46 3.69
CA ASP A 48 -1.83 9.95 2.48
C ASP A 48 -1.26 9.39 1.17
N GLY A 49 -0.26 8.51 1.25
CA GLY A 49 0.47 7.98 0.09
C GLY A 49 1.54 8.93 -0.44
N ILE A 50 2.59 8.35 -1.03
CA ILE A 50 3.74 9.07 -1.59
C ILE A 50 3.60 9.09 -3.12
N PRO A 51 3.69 10.23 -3.81
CA PRO A 51 3.69 10.27 -5.27
C PRO A 51 4.76 9.36 -5.87
N LEU A 52 4.41 8.61 -6.92
CA LEU A 52 5.38 7.74 -7.62
C LEU A 52 6.61 8.50 -8.09
N SER A 53 6.45 9.75 -8.53
CA SER A 53 7.55 10.63 -8.96
C SER A 53 8.52 10.97 -7.83
N THR A 54 8.02 11.07 -6.59
CA THR A 54 8.84 11.27 -5.39
C THR A 54 9.44 9.94 -4.91
N PHE A 55 8.70 8.85 -5.03
CA PHE A 55 9.14 7.53 -4.60
C PHE A 55 10.25 6.95 -5.48
N PHE A 56 10.11 7.09 -6.80
CA PHE A 56 11.12 6.68 -7.79
C PHE A 56 12.12 7.79 -8.10
N HIS A 57 12.33 8.76 -7.21
CA HIS A 57 13.36 9.76 -7.41
C HIS A 57 14.72 9.05 -7.47
N CYS A 58 15.25 8.87 -8.68
CA CYS A 58 16.62 8.47 -8.92
C CYS A 58 17.45 9.75 -8.83
N ASP A 59 18.23 9.87 -7.77
CA ASP A 59 19.37 10.80 -7.70
C ASP A 59 20.47 10.34 -8.67
#